data_AF-A0A7G3ZJR8-F1
#
_entry.id   AF-A0A7G3ZJR8-F1
#
_cell.length_a   1.000
_cell.length_b   1.000
_cell.length_c   1.000
_cell.angle_alpha   90.00
_cell.angle_beta   90.00
_cell.angle_gamma   90.00
#
_symmetry.space_group_name_H-M   'P 1'
#
loop_
_entity.id
_entity.type
_entity.pdbx_description
1 polymer ?
#
loop_
_entity_poly.entity_id
_entity_poly.type
_entity_poly.pdbx_seq_one_letter_code
_entity_poly.pdbx_strand_id
1 'polypeptide(L)'
;MGICGSKNTEVTEPAVSRQRDGGRENVLSGQGRPSNNPTSSDSNDTRVEKGDHACPADVSATNSSERSKKDEEVKVLLLGAGESGKSTIIQQLKILHQNGFTQDELLEYRSVVFRNLLDIGKELIEARTKFEVSLESDSGITEKDLQGFYRFDANDDRKTDGENATVKNSENGAISQPVEKEPSESESDQSLSNLVQFPAELADTLRKLWNLPSTQQLIEGKHRSEFYLMDSASYYLENLTRIARSDYIPNEQDILRSRQKTSGLFDSVFDLGSNLKLHIYDVGGQRSERKKWIHCFDNVTLIIFCVSLSEYDQLLLEDQDQNRFQESLVLYDNVVNSRWFARTSVVLFLNKIDLFAEKIQKVPLENYFPDYTGGQDINKAAKYILWRFVRLNRANLNIYPHVTQATDTSNIKLVFAAIKETLLENTLKDSGVL
;
A
#
# COMPACT_ATOMS: atom_id res chain seq x y z
N MET A 1 21.47 -26.58 6.83
CA MET A 1 22.71 -26.42 7.63
C MET A 1 22.93 -24.93 7.84
N GLY A 2 23.35 -24.49 9.02
CA GLY A 2 23.67 -23.08 9.28
C GLY A 2 25.11 -22.91 9.74
N ILE A 3 25.64 -21.69 9.62
CA ILE A 3 26.88 -21.20 10.24
C ILE A 3 26.64 -19.73 10.63
N CYS A 4 27.05 -19.34 11.83
CA CYS A 4 27.06 -17.96 12.30
C CYS A 4 28.48 -17.38 12.16
N GLY A 5 28.63 -16.07 11.96
CA GLY A 5 29.93 -15.47 11.63
C GLY A 5 30.02 -13.96 11.75
N SER A 6 29.72 -13.39 12.93
CA SER A 6 29.90 -11.96 13.19
C SER A 6 31.39 -11.56 13.24
N LYS A 7 31.75 -10.44 12.60
CA LYS A 7 32.96 -9.66 12.92
C LYS A 7 32.69 -8.16 12.80
N ASN A 8 33.09 -7.42 13.82
CA ASN A 8 33.12 -5.96 13.79
C ASN A 8 34.34 -5.48 12.98
N THR A 9 34.20 -4.34 12.32
CA THR A 9 35.32 -3.49 11.91
C THR A 9 34.95 -2.04 12.23
N GLU A 10 35.69 -1.42 13.14
CA GLU A 10 35.59 0.01 13.43
C GLU A 10 36.04 0.83 12.20
N VAL A 11 35.42 1.99 12.00
CA VAL A 11 35.85 2.98 10.99
C VAL A 11 36.09 4.29 11.71
N THR A 12 37.33 4.78 11.63
CA THR A 12 37.81 5.98 12.34
C THR A 12 37.40 7.27 11.63
N GLU A 13 36.88 8.24 12.38
CA GLU A 13 36.70 9.61 11.90
C GLU A 13 38.04 10.36 11.72
N PRO A 14 38.22 11.14 10.65
CA PRO A 14 39.30 12.13 10.55
C PRO A 14 38.86 13.48 11.17
N ALA A 15 39.64 13.98 12.13
CA ALA A 15 39.36 15.27 12.76
C ALA A 15 39.65 16.46 11.81
N VAL A 16 38.78 17.48 11.84
CA VAL A 16 39.01 18.78 11.17
C VAL A 16 39.23 19.87 12.21
N SER A 17 40.23 20.72 11.98
CA SER A 17 40.77 21.65 12.97
C SER A 17 39.96 22.94 13.13
N ARG A 18 39.90 23.45 14.37
CA ARG A 18 39.42 24.81 14.66
C ARG A 18 40.48 25.83 14.24
N GLN A 19 40.11 26.81 13.42
CA GLN A 19 40.81 28.11 13.36
C GLN A 19 40.00 29.17 14.11
N ARG A 20 40.68 30.25 14.53
CA ARG A 20 40.11 31.37 15.29
C ARG A 20 40.28 32.66 14.49
N ASP A 21 39.23 33.46 14.47
CA ASP A 21 39.27 34.92 14.41
C ASP A 21 38.00 35.43 15.13
N GLY A 22 37.93 36.64 15.69
CA GLY A 22 38.96 37.71 15.71
C GLY A 22 38.34 39.10 15.54
N GLY A 23 37.33 39.48 16.36
CA GLY A 23 36.29 40.42 15.91
C GLY A 23 35.67 41.43 16.91
N ARG A 24 36.44 41.97 17.85
CA ARG A 24 36.14 43.20 18.66
C ARG A 24 34.93 43.20 19.62
N GLU A 25 35.04 44.11 20.60
CA GLU A 25 34.08 44.36 21.68
C GLU A 25 32.99 45.37 21.28
N ASN A 26 31.92 45.42 22.07
CA ASN A 26 31.43 46.72 22.55
C ASN A 26 30.81 46.59 23.95
N VAL A 27 30.98 47.62 24.78
CA VAL A 27 30.59 47.62 26.22
C VAL A 27 29.46 48.63 26.45
N LEU A 28 28.51 48.29 27.33
CA LEU A 28 27.64 49.17 28.17
C LEU A 28 26.64 48.22 28.89
N SER A 29 26.87 47.78 30.12
CA SER A 29 26.60 48.47 31.41
C SER A 29 25.13 48.51 31.84
N GLY A 30 24.81 47.95 33.02
CA GLY A 30 23.48 48.08 33.64
C GLY A 30 23.14 47.00 34.68
N GLN A 31 23.52 47.22 35.95
CA GLN A 31 23.04 46.42 37.09
C GLN A 31 21.71 46.99 37.63
N GLY A 32 20.78 46.16 38.14
CA GLY A 32 19.49 46.67 38.64
C GLY A 32 18.48 45.65 39.18
N ARG A 33 18.76 45.03 40.34
CA ARG A 33 17.84 44.30 41.24
C ARG A 33 18.41 44.40 42.68
N PRO A 34 17.68 44.13 43.80
CA PRO A 34 16.36 43.47 43.93
C PRO A 34 15.39 44.21 44.89
N SER A 35 14.50 43.47 45.58
CA SER A 35 13.80 43.81 46.86
C SER A 35 12.53 44.69 46.81
N ASN A 36 11.51 44.53 47.67
CA ASN A 36 10.92 43.32 48.31
C ASN A 36 9.58 43.63 49.02
N ASN A 37 8.55 42.79 48.78
CA ASN A 37 7.63 42.24 49.82
C ASN A 37 6.68 43.22 50.61
N PRO A 38 5.85 42.79 51.60
CA PRO A 38 4.38 43.01 51.47
C PRO A 38 3.63 43.54 52.74
N THR A 39 2.30 43.60 52.65
CA THR A 39 1.32 43.88 53.72
C THR A 39 0.15 42.87 53.61
N SER A 40 -0.19 42.06 54.62
CA SER A 40 -0.94 42.36 55.87
C SER A 40 -2.40 42.81 55.60
N SER A 41 -3.41 41.94 55.62
CA SER A 41 -4.03 41.22 56.77
C SER A 41 -5.04 42.06 57.56
N ASP A 42 -6.32 41.66 57.55
CA ASP A 42 -7.24 41.62 58.70
C ASP A 42 -8.52 40.83 58.30
N SER A 43 -9.17 39.96 59.09
CA SER A 43 -9.53 39.90 60.53
C SER A 43 -10.96 40.38 60.78
N ASN A 44 -11.89 39.44 60.99
CA ASN A 44 -13.07 39.64 61.84
C ASN A 44 -13.66 38.28 62.26
N ASP A 45 -14.21 38.21 63.48
CA ASP A 45 -14.64 36.99 64.18
C ASP A 45 -15.99 37.23 64.88
N THR A 46 -16.92 36.27 64.83
CA THR A 46 -18.07 36.23 65.75
C THR A 46 -18.69 34.83 65.89
N ARG A 47 -18.40 34.16 67.02
CA ARG A 47 -19.20 33.11 67.70
C ARG A 47 -20.73 33.39 67.60
N VAL A 48 -21.67 32.44 67.54
CA VAL A 48 -21.73 30.97 67.82
C VAL A 48 -22.99 30.36 67.09
N GLU A 49 -23.43 29.09 67.15
CA GLU A 49 -23.19 27.90 68.01
C GLU A 49 -23.42 26.56 67.25
N LYS A 50 -22.98 25.44 67.85
CA LYS A 50 -23.42 24.02 67.73
C LYS A 50 -23.91 23.42 66.39
N GLY A 51 -23.19 22.39 65.93
CA GLY A 51 -23.62 21.40 64.93
C GLY A 51 -22.56 20.32 64.71
N ASP A 52 -22.68 19.21 65.46
CA ASP A 52 -21.91 17.95 65.48
C ASP A 52 -20.73 17.74 64.50
N HIS A 53 -19.55 17.44 65.06
CA HIS A 53 -18.36 17.01 64.29
C HIS A 53 -18.24 15.49 64.23
N ALA A 54 -18.40 14.92 63.03
CA ALA A 54 -17.82 13.63 62.65
C ALA A 54 -16.61 13.87 61.74
N CYS A 55 -15.45 13.30 62.07
CA CYS A 55 -14.22 13.48 61.29
C CYS A 55 -14.25 12.63 60.00
N PRO A 56 -14.05 13.22 58.80
CA PRO A 56 -13.85 12.46 57.58
C PRO A 56 -12.40 11.94 57.50
N ALA A 57 -12.12 10.86 58.24
CA ALA A 57 -10.94 10.04 57.99
C ALA A 57 -11.23 9.03 56.86
N ASP A 58 -10.18 8.62 56.15
CA ASP A 58 -10.15 7.51 55.18
C ASP A 58 -11.14 7.54 54.01
N VAL A 59 -10.95 8.49 53.09
CA VAL A 59 -11.40 8.40 51.68
C VAL A 59 -10.19 8.36 50.71
N SER A 60 -8.97 8.22 51.23
CA SER A 60 -7.70 8.26 50.48
C SER A 60 -7.12 6.88 50.14
N ALA A 61 -7.85 5.78 50.39
CA ALA A 61 -7.30 4.42 50.44
C ALA A 61 -7.87 3.41 49.42
N THR A 62 -8.68 3.84 48.44
CA THR A 62 -9.35 2.92 47.49
C THR A 62 -9.04 3.16 46.00
N ASN A 63 -8.39 4.26 45.61
CA ASN A 63 -8.03 4.57 44.21
C ASN A 63 -6.60 4.14 43.80
N SER A 64 -5.95 3.27 44.59
CA SER A 64 -4.55 2.84 44.37
C SER A 64 -4.42 1.44 43.73
N SER A 65 -5.49 0.66 43.60
CA SER A 65 -5.47 -0.73 43.13
C SER A 65 -5.93 -0.95 41.69
N GLU A 66 -6.54 0.04 41.04
CA GLU A 66 -7.05 -0.08 39.66
C GLU A 66 -6.48 0.99 38.71
N ARG A 67 -5.15 1.03 38.58
CA ARG A 67 -4.56 1.35 37.26
C ARG A 67 -4.85 0.18 36.33
N SER A 68 -6.05 0.15 35.77
CA SER A 68 -6.39 -0.75 34.67
C SER A 68 -5.33 -0.60 33.59
N LYS A 69 -4.82 -1.73 33.09
CA LYS A 69 -3.89 -1.75 31.94
C LYS A 69 -4.70 -1.32 30.72
N LYS A 70 -4.77 -0.01 30.50
CA LYS A 70 -5.44 0.58 29.35
C LYS A 70 -4.75 0.02 28.10
N ASP A 71 -5.52 -0.59 27.21
CA ASP A 71 -4.97 -1.06 25.94
C ASP A 71 -4.35 0.12 25.20
N GLU A 72 -3.15 -0.08 24.68
CA GLU A 72 -2.41 0.95 23.97
C GLU A 72 -2.85 0.94 22.51
N GLU A 73 -3.76 1.85 22.20
CA GLU A 73 -4.26 2.07 20.84
C GLU A 73 -3.31 3.00 20.08
N VAL A 74 -2.44 2.38 19.28
CA VAL A 74 -1.50 3.08 18.40
C VAL A 74 -2.23 3.41 17.10
N LYS A 75 -2.47 4.70 16.87
CA LYS A 75 -3.01 5.19 15.59
C LYS A 75 -1.95 5.08 14.50
N VAL A 76 -2.26 4.27 13.48
CA VAL A 76 -1.41 4.01 12.32
C VAL A 76 -2.05 4.60 11.06
N LEU A 77 -1.24 5.22 10.22
CA LEU A 77 -1.67 5.72 8.91
C LEU A 77 -0.91 5.01 7.79
N LEU A 78 -1.63 4.37 6.86
CA LEU A 78 -1.07 3.56 5.79
C LEU A 78 -1.01 4.36 4.49
N LEU A 79 0.20 4.78 4.10
CA LEU A 79 0.46 5.72 2.99
C LEU A 79 1.28 5.08 1.87
N GLY A 80 1.31 5.76 0.72
CA GLY A 80 2.05 5.32 -0.48
C GLY A 80 1.24 5.54 -1.76
N ALA A 81 1.91 5.43 -2.91
CA ALA A 81 1.30 5.63 -4.23
C ALA A 81 0.17 4.63 -4.55
N GLY A 82 -0.48 4.78 -5.71
CA GLY A 82 -1.35 3.73 -6.25
C GLY A 82 -0.59 2.41 -6.35
N GLU A 83 -1.29 1.29 -6.14
CA GLU A 83 -0.77 -0.08 -6.36
C GLU A 83 0.47 -0.51 -5.55
N SER A 84 1.00 0.31 -4.63
CA SER A 84 2.20 -0.02 -3.83
C SER A 84 2.02 -1.12 -2.76
N GLY A 85 0.83 -1.73 -2.69
CA GLY A 85 0.51 -2.89 -1.84
C GLY A 85 -0.11 -2.58 -0.48
N LYS A 86 -0.57 -1.33 -0.23
CA LYS A 86 -1.24 -0.94 1.02
C LYS A 86 -2.35 -1.89 1.44
N SER A 87 -3.39 -2.05 0.63
CA SER A 87 -4.55 -2.87 1.02
C SER A 87 -4.18 -4.37 1.10
N THR A 88 -3.10 -4.83 0.44
CA THR A 88 -2.50 -6.15 0.65
C THR A 88 -1.91 -6.31 2.05
N ILE A 89 -1.32 -5.26 2.63
CA ILE A 89 -0.87 -5.25 4.04
C ILE A 89 -2.07 -5.33 5.00
N ILE A 90 -3.19 -4.67 4.70
CA ILE A 90 -4.43 -4.80 5.48
C ILE A 90 -4.98 -6.24 5.41
N GLN A 91 -4.99 -6.85 4.22
CA GLN A 91 -5.38 -8.25 4.02
C GLN A 91 -4.46 -9.21 4.81
N GLN A 92 -3.14 -9.00 4.79
CA GLN A 92 -2.20 -9.79 5.60
C GLN A 92 -2.43 -9.65 7.11
N LEU A 93 -2.75 -8.44 7.59
CA LEU A 93 -3.07 -8.25 9.01
C LEU A 93 -4.36 -8.97 9.42
N LYS A 94 -5.36 -9.05 8.53
CA LYS A 94 -6.55 -9.88 8.75
C LYS A 94 -6.22 -11.38 8.82
N ILE A 95 -5.37 -11.88 7.92
CA ILE A 95 -4.86 -13.26 7.96
C ILE A 95 -4.11 -13.55 9.27
N LEU A 96 -3.24 -12.65 9.70
CA LEU A 96 -2.37 -12.85 10.86
C LEU A 96 -3.04 -12.60 12.22
N HIS A 97 -4.06 -11.74 12.31
CA HIS A 97 -4.62 -11.25 13.58
C HIS A 97 -6.15 -11.35 13.71
N GLN A 98 -6.90 -11.71 12.66
CA GLN A 98 -8.36 -11.81 12.69
C GLN A 98 -8.91 -13.18 12.24
N ASN A 99 -8.03 -14.20 12.13
CA ASN A 99 -8.32 -15.56 11.67
C ASN A 99 -8.62 -15.70 10.16
N GLY A 100 -8.09 -14.80 9.32
CA GLY A 100 -8.26 -14.89 7.87
C GLY A 100 -9.62 -14.40 7.39
N PHE A 101 -10.06 -14.96 6.27
CA PHE A 101 -11.33 -14.61 5.61
C PHE A 101 -12.37 -15.71 5.82
N THR A 102 -13.62 -15.33 6.09
CA THR A 102 -14.73 -16.30 6.15
C THR A 102 -15.06 -16.81 4.75
N GLN A 103 -15.77 -17.94 4.65
CA GLN A 103 -16.15 -18.47 3.34
C GLN A 103 -17.00 -17.49 2.51
N ASP A 104 -17.88 -16.71 3.15
CA ASP A 104 -18.70 -15.71 2.47
C ASP A 104 -17.83 -14.56 1.93
N GLU A 105 -16.89 -14.05 2.72
CA GLU A 105 -15.93 -13.04 2.29
C GLU A 105 -15.02 -13.54 1.16
N LEU A 106 -14.59 -14.81 1.20
CA LEU A 106 -13.85 -15.42 0.08
C LEU A 106 -14.69 -15.40 -1.21
N LEU A 107 -16.00 -15.66 -1.12
CA LEU A 107 -16.90 -15.70 -2.28
C LEU A 107 -17.15 -14.30 -2.88
N GLU A 108 -17.15 -13.23 -2.10
CA GLU A 108 -17.29 -11.84 -2.57
C GLU A 108 -16.16 -11.44 -3.55
N TYR A 109 -14.91 -11.82 -3.22
CA TYR A 109 -13.74 -11.54 -4.05
C TYR A 109 -13.74 -12.25 -5.41
N ARG A 110 -14.64 -13.22 -5.65
CA ARG A 110 -14.72 -13.94 -6.94
C ARG A 110 -14.95 -13.00 -8.12
N SER A 111 -15.83 -12.01 -7.92
CA SER A 111 -16.14 -10.97 -8.92
C SER A 111 -14.93 -10.10 -9.25
N VAL A 112 -14.11 -9.79 -8.25
CA VAL A 112 -12.85 -9.02 -8.40
C VAL A 112 -11.80 -9.84 -9.15
N VAL A 113 -11.64 -11.13 -8.82
CA VAL A 113 -10.72 -12.04 -9.53
C VAL A 113 -11.15 -12.21 -11.00
N PHE A 114 -12.44 -12.40 -11.27
CA PHE A 114 -12.96 -12.49 -12.64
C PHE A 114 -12.77 -11.19 -13.42
N ARG A 115 -12.92 -10.03 -12.78
CA ARG A 115 -12.59 -8.74 -13.38
C ARG A 115 -11.12 -8.63 -13.71
N ASN A 116 -10.23 -9.02 -12.79
CA ASN A 116 -8.79 -8.98 -13.02
C ASN A 116 -8.36 -9.89 -14.19
N LEU A 117 -9.02 -11.02 -14.42
CA LEU A 117 -8.82 -11.83 -15.64
C LEU A 117 -9.24 -11.11 -16.92
N LEU A 118 -10.36 -10.36 -16.91
CA LEU A 118 -10.77 -9.53 -18.05
C LEU A 118 -9.80 -8.36 -18.28
N ASP A 119 -9.38 -7.68 -17.20
CA ASP A 119 -8.42 -6.58 -17.22
C ASP A 119 -7.11 -7.04 -17.89
N ILE A 120 -6.54 -8.18 -17.46
CA ILE A 120 -5.33 -8.77 -18.07
C ILE A 120 -5.55 -9.08 -19.55
N GLY A 121 -6.72 -9.60 -19.92
CA GLY A 121 -7.06 -9.86 -21.32
C GLY A 121 -7.07 -8.58 -22.17
N LYS A 122 -7.72 -7.51 -21.68
CA LYS A 122 -7.74 -6.19 -22.33
C LYS A 122 -6.35 -5.57 -22.41
N GLU A 123 -5.62 -5.52 -21.29
CA GLU A 123 -4.24 -5.00 -21.20
C GLU A 123 -3.31 -5.65 -22.24
N LEU A 124 -3.42 -6.97 -22.45
CA LEU A 124 -2.64 -7.69 -23.46
C LEU A 124 -3.10 -7.40 -24.90
N ILE A 125 -4.40 -7.22 -25.14
CA ILE A 125 -4.92 -6.88 -26.48
C ILE A 125 -4.53 -5.44 -26.85
N GLU A 126 -4.76 -4.48 -25.95
CA GLU A 126 -4.38 -3.07 -26.12
C GLU A 126 -2.89 -2.92 -26.39
N ALA A 127 -2.03 -3.63 -25.64
CA ALA A 127 -0.60 -3.63 -25.87
C ALA A 127 -0.25 -4.23 -27.25
N ARG A 128 -0.85 -5.36 -27.63
CA ARG A 128 -0.61 -5.98 -28.95
C ARG A 128 -1.03 -5.05 -30.10
N THR A 129 -2.15 -4.32 -29.96
CA THR A 129 -2.56 -3.29 -30.93
C THR A 129 -1.60 -2.10 -30.94
N LYS A 130 -1.21 -1.58 -29.77
CA LYS A 130 -0.31 -0.41 -29.61
C LYS A 130 1.07 -0.62 -30.25
N PHE A 131 1.61 -1.84 -30.19
CA PHE A 131 2.94 -2.18 -30.71
C PHE A 131 2.89 -3.02 -32.00
N GLU A 132 1.75 -3.02 -32.71
CA GLU A 132 1.55 -3.69 -34.01
C GLU A 132 1.90 -5.21 -34.01
N VAL A 133 1.72 -5.87 -32.86
CA VAL A 133 2.06 -7.28 -32.66
C VAL A 133 0.94 -8.17 -33.21
N SER A 134 1.09 -8.62 -34.45
CA SER A 134 0.19 -9.61 -35.08
C SER A 134 0.05 -10.90 -34.26
N LEU A 135 -1.09 -11.58 -34.38
CA LEU A 135 -1.25 -12.96 -33.92
C LEU A 135 -0.47 -13.94 -34.81
N GLU A 136 0.06 -14.99 -34.22
CA GLU A 136 0.58 -16.16 -34.94
C GLU A 136 -0.55 -16.81 -35.77
N SER A 137 -0.23 -17.22 -37.00
CA SER A 137 -1.21 -17.74 -37.97
C SER A 137 -1.90 -19.05 -37.54
N ASP A 138 -1.25 -19.79 -36.64
CA ASP A 138 -1.68 -21.06 -36.06
C ASP A 138 -2.15 -20.93 -34.59
N SER A 139 -2.23 -19.70 -34.06
CA SER A 139 -2.67 -19.41 -32.68
C SER A 139 -4.06 -19.96 -32.32
N GLY A 140 -4.93 -20.15 -33.31
CA GLY A 140 -6.33 -20.56 -33.09
C GLY A 140 -7.14 -19.53 -32.30
N ILE A 141 -6.77 -18.25 -32.41
CA ILE A 141 -7.50 -17.08 -31.90
C ILE A 141 -8.00 -16.27 -33.09
N THR A 142 -9.27 -15.86 -33.07
CA THR A 142 -9.85 -14.94 -34.05
C THR A 142 -10.09 -13.56 -33.45
N GLU A 143 -10.26 -12.55 -34.30
CA GLU A 143 -10.65 -11.20 -33.87
C GLU A 143 -11.94 -11.20 -33.04
N LYS A 144 -12.90 -12.09 -33.35
CA LYS A 144 -14.14 -12.23 -32.56
C LYS A 144 -13.84 -12.59 -31.10
N ASP A 145 -12.84 -13.43 -30.87
CA ASP A 145 -12.49 -13.93 -29.54
C ASP A 145 -11.78 -12.84 -28.71
N LEU A 146 -10.96 -11.99 -29.36
CA LEU A 146 -10.39 -10.79 -28.74
C LEU A 146 -11.48 -9.76 -28.41
N GLN A 147 -12.40 -9.50 -29.34
CA GLN A 147 -13.55 -8.61 -29.12
C GLN A 147 -14.49 -9.11 -28.01
N GLY A 148 -14.43 -10.40 -27.66
CA GLY A 148 -15.13 -11.00 -26.52
C GLY A 148 -14.77 -10.35 -25.18
N PHE A 149 -13.54 -9.86 -24.98
CA PHE A 149 -13.12 -9.22 -23.72
C PHE A 149 -13.74 -7.83 -23.52
N TYR A 150 -14.00 -7.09 -24.59
CA TYR A 150 -14.63 -5.75 -24.53
C TYR A 150 -16.16 -5.85 -24.49
N ARG A 151 -16.73 -6.80 -25.25
CA ARG A 151 -18.19 -7.04 -25.33
C ARG A 151 -18.77 -7.86 -24.18
N PHE A 152 -17.97 -8.24 -23.19
CA PHE A 152 -18.45 -9.05 -22.08
C PHE A 152 -19.32 -8.23 -21.12
N ASP A 153 -20.64 -8.33 -21.32
CA ASP A 153 -21.65 -8.02 -20.30
C ASP A 153 -22.28 -9.32 -19.80
N ALA A 154 -22.07 -9.65 -18.51
CA ALA A 154 -22.64 -10.83 -17.87
C ALA A 154 -24.17 -10.76 -17.67
N ASN A 155 -24.85 -9.73 -18.18
CA ASN A 155 -26.31 -9.68 -18.25
C ASN A 155 -26.91 -10.34 -19.53
N ASP A 156 -26.13 -10.71 -20.56
CA ASP A 156 -26.66 -11.40 -21.78
C ASP A 156 -26.79 -12.93 -21.63
N ASP A 157 -27.24 -13.40 -20.46
CA ASP A 157 -27.66 -14.80 -20.21
C ASP A 157 -28.98 -15.16 -20.94
N ARG A 158 -29.08 -14.81 -22.22
CA ARG A 158 -30.21 -15.10 -23.12
C ARG A 158 -29.84 -15.97 -24.32
N LYS A 159 -28.76 -16.76 -24.21
CA LYS A 159 -28.34 -17.73 -25.24
C LYS A 159 -27.96 -19.13 -24.72
N THR A 160 -28.53 -19.56 -23.61
CA THR A 160 -28.62 -20.99 -23.23
C THR A 160 -30.08 -21.40 -23.08
N ASP A 161 -30.75 -21.64 -24.22
CA ASP A 161 -31.79 -22.66 -24.46
C ASP A 161 -32.68 -22.28 -25.66
N GLY A 162 -33.16 -23.29 -26.39
CA GLY A 162 -34.31 -23.15 -27.31
C GLY A 162 -33.98 -22.94 -28.79
N GLU A 163 -34.73 -23.66 -29.63
CA GLU A 163 -34.59 -23.71 -31.09
C GLU A 163 -35.23 -22.52 -31.84
N ASN A 164 -34.87 -22.38 -33.11
CA ASN A 164 -35.68 -21.79 -34.20
C ASN A 164 -36.20 -20.33 -34.08
N ALA A 165 -35.48 -19.39 -34.72
CA ALA A 165 -36.07 -18.13 -35.20
C ALA A 165 -35.59 -17.78 -36.62
N THR A 166 -36.53 -17.75 -37.56
CA THR A 166 -36.40 -17.46 -39.00
C THR A 166 -35.49 -16.30 -39.39
N VAL A 167 -34.67 -16.49 -40.43
CA VAL A 167 -34.09 -15.40 -41.23
C VAL A 167 -35.20 -14.49 -41.78
N LYS A 168 -35.04 -13.18 -41.60
CA LYS A 168 -35.80 -12.17 -42.35
C LYS A 168 -34.83 -11.22 -43.05
N ASN A 169 -34.76 -11.34 -44.37
CA ASN A 169 -34.05 -10.37 -45.20
C ASN A 169 -34.77 -9.03 -45.16
N SER A 170 -34.03 -7.95 -44.97
CA SER A 170 -34.44 -6.60 -45.38
C SER A 170 -33.20 -5.83 -45.82
N GLU A 171 -33.03 -5.72 -47.12
CA GLU A 171 -32.02 -4.82 -47.70
C GLU A 171 -32.47 -3.37 -47.50
N ASN A 172 -31.58 -2.51 -47.00
CA ASN A 172 -31.27 -1.21 -47.61
C ASN A 172 -30.14 -0.52 -46.83
N GLY A 173 -29.32 0.26 -47.53
CA GLY A 173 -28.01 0.68 -47.03
C GLY A 173 -27.98 2.03 -46.31
N ALA A 174 -27.30 2.05 -45.17
CA ALA A 174 -26.48 3.17 -44.72
C ALA A 174 -25.39 2.63 -43.77
N ILE A 175 -24.11 2.71 -44.16
CA ILE A 175 -22.99 2.32 -43.27
C ILE A 175 -22.72 3.49 -42.32
N SER A 176 -23.48 3.53 -41.23
CA SER A 176 -23.16 4.30 -40.03
C SER A 176 -22.50 3.36 -39.03
N GLN A 177 -21.31 3.71 -38.54
CA GLN A 177 -20.65 2.92 -37.48
C GLN A 177 -21.53 2.95 -36.22
N PRO A 178 -21.89 1.80 -35.63
CA PRO A 178 -22.51 1.78 -34.31
C PRO A 178 -21.45 2.19 -33.29
N VAL A 179 -21.60 3.39 -32.72
CA VAL A 179 -20.84 3.77 -31.52
C VAL A 179 -21.46 3.03 -30.35
N GLU A 180 -21.07 1.76 -30.19
CA GLU A 180 -21.35 0.97 -28.99
C GLU A 180 -20.69 1.71 -27.82
N LYS A 181 -21.52 2.36 -27.01
CA LYS A 181 -21.09 3.17 -25.88
C LYS A 181 -20.73 2.23 -24.74
N GLU A 182 -19.46 2.24 -24.31
CA GLU A 182 -19.03 1.34 -23.23
C GLU A 182 -19.90 1.52 -21.97
N PRO A 183 -20.26 0.42 -21.28
CA PRO A 183 -21.01 0.49 -20.04
C PRO A 183 -20.18 1.22 -18.97
N SER A 184 -20.86 1.88 -18.02
CA SER A 184 -20.15 2.51 -16.90
C SER A 184 -19.45 1.45 -16.03
N GLU A 185 -18.36 1.81 -15.34
CA GLU A 185 -17.68 0.90 -14.39
C GLU A 185 -18.67 0.29 -13.38
N SER A 186 -19.73 1.01 -13.01
CA SER A 186 -20.80 0.54 -12.12
C SER A 186 -21.73 -0.53 -12.71
N GLU A 187 -21.92 -0.58 -14.03
CA GLU A 187 -22.82 -1.54 -14.70
C GLU A 187 -22.10 -2.86 -14.98
N SER A 188 -20.84 -2.81 -15.42
CA SER A 188 -19.98 -3.99 -15.56
C SER A 188 -19.62 -4.62 -14.20
N ASP A 189 -19.51 -3.82 -13.14
CA ASP A 189 -19.30 -4.32 -11.78
C ASP A 189 -20.44 -5.21 -11.27
N GLN A 190 -21.69 -4.83 -11.55
CA GLN A 190 -22.87 -5.58 -11.13
C GLN A 190 -23.02 -6.89 -11.90
N SER A 191 -22.79 -6.89 -13.21
CA SER A 191 -22.95 -8.09 -14.02
C SER A 191 -21.95 -9.18 -13.59
N LEU A 192 -20.68 -8.80 -13.34
CA LEU A 192 -19.65 -9.68 -12.82
C LEU A 192 -19.97 -10.29 -11.44
N SER A 193 -20.78 -9.64 -10.60
CA SER A 193 -21.12 -10.18 -9.27
C SER A 193 -22.08 -11.38 -9.31
N ASN A 194 -22.82 -11.58 -10.40
CA ASN A 194 -23.75 -12.70 -10.55
C ASN A 194 -23.08 -13.98 -11.09
N LEU A 195 -21.84 -13.89 -11.60
CA LEU A 195 -21.15 -15.01 -12.22
C LEU A 195 -20.70 -16.07 -11.21
N VAL A 196 -21.24 -17.28 -11.35
CA VAL A 196 -20.77 -18.45 -10.61
C VAL A 196 -19.39 -18.92 -11.14
N GLN A 197 -19.16 -18.79 -12.45
CA GLN A 197 -17.98 -19.30 -13.17
C GLN A 197 -17.45 -18.25 -14.16
N PHE A 198 -16.12 -18.20 -14.37
CA PHE A 198 -15.52 -17.39 -15.43
C PHE A 198 -15.80 -18.01 -16.83
N PRO A 199 -16.20 -17.24 -17.86
CA PRO A 199 -16.61 -17.79 -19.15
C PRO A 199 -15.52 -18.66 -19.81
N ALA A 200 -15.87 -19.89 -20.18
CA ALA A 200 -14.91 -20.87 -20.70
C ALA A 200 -14.25 -20.45 -22.03
N GLU A 201 -14.96 -19.72 -22.90
CA GLU A 201 -14.39 -19.18 -24.15
C GLU A 201 -13.34 -18.11 -23.88
N LEU A 202 -13.58 -17.22 -22.90
CA LEU A 202 -12.60 -16.22 -22.47
C LEU A 202 -11.43 -16.86 -21.72
N ALA A 203 -11.67 -17.91 -20.93
CA ALA A 203 -10.61 -18.68 -20.27
C ALA A 203 -9.66 -19.36 -21.28
N ASP A 204 -10.20 -20.01 -22.31
CA ASP A 204 -9.38 -20.62 -23.38
C ASP A 204 -8.64 -19.56 -24.19
N THR A 205 -9.31 -18.46 -24.55
CA THR A 205 -8.70 -17.37 -25.33
C THR A 205 -7.59 -16.68 -24.54
N LEU A 206 -7.80 -16.36 -23.26
CA LEU A 206 -6.79 -15.76 -22.38
C LEU A 206 -5.59 -16.70 -22.20
N ARG A 207 -5.84 -17.99 -22.00
CA ARG A 207 -4.80 -19.03 -21.93
C ARG A 207 -3.99 -19.12 -23.22
N LYS A 208 -4.63 -19.14 -24.38
CA LYS A 208 -3.93 -19.15 -25.68
C LYS A 208 -3.10 -17.87 -25.84
N LEU A 209 -3.74 -16.71 -25.68
CA LEU A 209 -3.16 -15.38 -25.86
C LEU A 209 -1.88 -15.18 -25.03
N TRP A 210 -1.90 -15.59 -23.76
CA TRP A 210 -0.73 -15.55 -22.88
C TRP A 210 0.43 -16.42 -23.37
N ASN A 211 0.15 -17.64 -23.82
CA ASN A 211 1.18 -18.62 -24.22
C ASN A 211 1.74 -18.38 -25.63
N LEU A 212 1.26 -17.37 -26.37
CA LEU A 212 1.82 -17.02 -27.68
C LEU A 212 3.27 -16.50 -27.53
N PRO A 213 4.23 -17.00 -28.33
CA PRO A 213 5.61 -16.47 -28.34
C PRO A 213 5.69 -14.95 -28.55
N SER A 214 4.81 -14.38 -29.37
CA SER A 214 4.67 -12.94 -29.59
C SER A 214 4.24 -12.17 -28.35
N THR A 215 3.28 -12.71 -27.57
CA THR A 215 2.83 -12.12 -26.30
C THR A 215 3.93 -12.23 -25.23
N GLN A 216 4.63 -13.37 -25.16
CA GLN A 216 5.79 -13.53 -24.27
C GLN A 216 6.90 -12.53 -24.61
N GLN A 217 7.25 -12.36 -25.90
CA GLN A 217 8.19 -11.33 -26.34
C GLN A 217 7.73 -9.90 -26.03
N LEU A 218 6.43 -9.63 -25.99
CA LEU A 218 5.87 -8.33 -25.63
C LEU A 218 5.96 -8.04 -24.12
N ILE A 219 5.69 -9.04 -23.26
CA ILE A 219 5.76 -8.88 -21.79
C ILE A 219 7.17 -9.03 -21.20
N GLU A 220 8.10 -9.70 -21.91
CA GLU A 220 9.50 -9.82 -21.48
C GLU A 220 10.45 -8.85 -22.18
N GLY A 221 10.06 -8.33 -23.35
CA GLY A 221 10.91 -7.49 -24.20
C GLY A 221 10.91 -6.00 -23.83
N LYS A 222 11.59 -5.23 -24.69
CA LYS A 222 11.84 -3.77 -24.52
C LYS A 222 10.59 -2.93 -24.22
N HIS A 223 9.41 -3.36 -24.67
CA HIS A 223 8.16 -2.62 -24.54
C HIS A 223 7.45 -2.82 -23.18
N ARG A 224 7.89 -3.73 -22.31
CA ARG A 224 7.20 -4.06 -21.04
C ARG A 224 6.96 -2.85 -20.13
N SER A 225 7.83 -1.86 -20.16
CA SER A 225 7.72 -0.62 -19.37
C SER A 225 6.79 0.42 -20.01
N GLU A 226 6.41 0.24 -21.28
CA GLU A 226 5.62 1.19 -22.09
C GLU A 226 4.10 0.90 -22.09
N PHE A 227 3.64 -0.15 -21.39
CA PHE A 227 2.22 -0.44 -21.18
C PHE A 227 1.95 -0.94 -19.76
N TYR A 228 0.72 -0.73 -19.30
CA TYR A 228 0.27 -1.34 -18.05
C TYR A 228 -0.07 -2.81 -18.28
N LEU A 229 0.42 -3.65 -17.37
CA LEU A 229 0.00 -5.04 -17.24
C LEU A 229 0.09 -5.36 -15.75
N MET A 230 -0.98 -5.90 -15.19
CA MET A 230 -1.10 -6.22 -13.77
C MET A 230 0.04 -7.11 -13.27
N ASP A 231 0.66 -6.73 -12.15
CA ASP A 231 1.75 -7.48 -11.50
C ASP A 231 1.40 -8.96 -11.23
N SER A 232 0.13 -9.24 -10.93
CA SER A 232 -0.38 -10.59 -10.64
C SER A 232 -0.67 -11.45 -11.88
N ALA A 233 -0.44 -10.95 -13.10
CA ALA A 233 -0.90 -11.61 -14.33
C ALA A 233 -0.40 -13.07 -14.46
N SER A 234 0.90 -13.32 -14.26
CA SER A 234 1.46 -14.67 -14.35
C SER A 234 0.79 -15.66 -13.41
N TYR A 235 0.57 -15.26 -12.14
CA TYR A 235 -0.14 -16.08 -11.15
C TYR A 235 -1.56 -16.43 -11.59
N TYR A 236 -2.31 -15.45 -12.10
CA TYR A 236 -3.68 -15.67 -12.55
C TYR A 236 -3.74 -16.61 -13.76
N LEU A 237 -2.77 -16.51 -14.68
CA LEU A 237 -2.68 -17.37 -15.86
C LEU A 237 -2.22 -18.80 -15.51
N GLU A 238 -1.27 -18.96 -14.61
CA GLU A 238 -0.87 -20.26 -14.02
C GLU A 238 -2.05 -20.95 -13.31
N ASN A 239 -2.89 -20.16 -12.62
CA ASN A 239 -4.03 -20.65 -11.86
C ASN A 239 -5.35 -20.69 -12.65
N LEU A 240 -5.36 -20.29 -13.93
CA LEU A 240 -6.60 -20.09 -14.70
C LEU A 240 -7.48 -21.36 -14.76
N THR A 241 -6.86 -22.54 -14.85
CA THR A 241 -7.56 -23.85 -14.81
C THR A 241 -8.27 -24.13 -13.48
N ARG A 242 -7.83 -23.52 -12.37
CA ARG A 242 -8.49 -23.57 -11.06
C ARG A 242 -9.59 -22.52 -10.93
N ILE A 243 -9.32 -21.30 -11.42
CA ILE A 243 -10.18 -20.13 -11.28
C ILE A 243 -11.40 -20.19 -12.23
N ALA A 244 -11.25 -20.77 -13.42
CA ALA A 244 -12.34 -20.92 -14.39
C ALA A 244 -13.26 -22.13 -14.13
N ARG A 245 -13.28 -22.69 -12.92
CA ARG A 245 -14.18 -23.80 -12.52
C ARG A 245 -15.50 -23.26 -11.97
N SER A 246 -16.58 -24.03 -12.11
CA SER A 246 -17.89 -23.71 -11.53
C SER A 246 -17.97 -23.85 -10.01
N ASP A 247 -17.07 -24.64 -9.41
CA ASP A 247 -16.88 -24.77 -7.96
C ASP A 247 -15.75 -23.86 -7.44
N TYR A 248 -15.34 -22.84 -8.20
CA TYR A 248 -14.29 -21.92 -7.77
C TYR A 248 -14.73 -21.05 -6.58
N ILE A 249 -14.01 -21.23 -5.48
CA ILE A 249 -13.97 -20.32 -4.34
C ILE A 249 -12.56 -19.70 -4.29
N PRO A 250 -12.41 -18.37 -4.24
CA PRO A 250 -11.14 -17.72 -4.01
C PRO A 250 -10.46 -18.20 -2.73
N ASN A 251 -9.13 -18.24 -2.75
CA ASN A 251 -8.33 -18.46 -1.54
C ASN A 251 -7.59 -17.16 -1.13
N GLU A 252 -6.96 -17.16 0.04
CA GLU A 252 -6.24 -16.00 0.54
C GLU A 252 -5.14 -15.49 -0.42
N GLN A 253 -4.51 -16.38 -1.20
CA GLN A 253 -3.50 -15.99 -2.19
C GLN A 253 -4.11 -15.32 -3.43
N ASP A 254 -5.33 -15.71 -3.84
CA ASP A 254 -6.10 -15.01 -4.88
C ASP A 254 -6.47 -13.59 -4.41
N ILE A 255 -6.86 -13.45 -3.14
CA ILE A 255 -7.22 -12.16 -2.52
C ILE A 255 -5.99 -11.24 -2.42
N LEU A 256 -4.88 -11.75 -1.87
CA LEU A 256 -3.61 -11.01 -1.73
C LEU A 256 -3.02 -10.54 -3.08
N ARG A 257 -3.42 -11.18 -4.18
CA ARG A 257 -3.00 -10.84 -5.55
C ARG A 257 -4.07 -10.08 -6.34
N SER A 258 -5.28 -9.92 -5.79
CA SER A 258 -6.36 -9.19 -6.44
C SER A 258 -6.11 -7.68 -6.45
N ARG A 259 -6.58 -7.04 -7.53
CA ARG A 259 -6.45 -5.61 -7.74
C ARG A 259 -7.83 -4.96 -7.72
N GLN A 260 -8.09 -4.20 -6.66
CA GLN A 260 -9.25 -3.33 -6.52
C GLN A 260 -8.78 -1.89 -6.28
N LYS A 261 -9.45 -0.89 -6.87
CA LYS A 261 -9.10 0.53 -6.72
C LYS A 261 -9.60 1.05 -5.36
N THR A 262 -8.75 1.06 -4.32
CA THR A 262 -9.11 1.63 -3.01
C THR A 262 -9.46 3.12 -3.14
N SER A 263 -10.70 3.49 -2.83
CA SER A 263 -11.23 4.85 -2.92
C SER A 263 -11.95 5.22 -1.63
N GLY A 264 -11.62 6.36 -1.06
CA GLY A 264 -12.08 6.81 0.26
C GLY A 264 -11.01 6.71 1.36
N LEU A 265 -11.50 6.62 2.58
CA LEU A 265 -10.78 6.46 3.84
C LEU A 265 -11.50 5.32 4.58
N PHE A 266 -10.76 4.28 4.95
CA PHE A 266 -11.27 3.14 5.72
C PHE A 266 -10.40 2.95 6.95
N ASP A 267 -11.00 2.58 8.08
CA ASP A 267 -10.27 2.26 9.29
C ASP A 267 -10.58 0.85 9.81
N SER A 268 -9.57 0.23 10.42
CA SER A 268 -9.61 -1.14 10.93
C SER A 268 -8.79 -1.25 12.21
N VAL A 269 -9.30 -1.98 13.20
CA VAL A 269 -8.58 -2.25 14.46
C VAL A 269 -8.05 -3.68 14.48
N PHE A 270 -6.75 -3.82 14.70
CA PHE A 270 -6.07 -5.11 14.83
C PHE A 270 -5.48 -5.27 16.22
N ASP A 271 -5.83 -6.35 16.91
CA ASP A 271 -5.21 -6.72 18.18
C ASP A 271 -3.93 -7.53 17.91
N LEU A 272 -2.79 -6.96 18.29
CA LEU A 272 -1.49 -7.61 18.11
C LEU A 272 -1.10 -8.48 19.31
N GLY A 273 -2.00 -8.61 20.30
CA GLY A 273 -1.73 -9.20 21.61
C GLY A 273 -0.79 -8.33 22.46
N SER A 274 -0.59 -8.73 23.72
CA SER A 274 0.23 -7.98 24.68
C SER A 274 -0.30 -6.57 25.00
N ASN A 275 -1.62 -6.36 24.91
CA ASN A 275 -2.31 -5.09 25.12
C ASN A 275 -2.00 -3.98 24.08
N LEU A 276 -1.39 -4.33 22.94
CA LEU A 276 -1.15 -3.42 21.82
C LEU A 276 -2.25 -3.58 20.76
N LYS A 277 -2.95 -2.49 20.44
CA LYS A 277 -3.94 -2.42 19.36
C LYS A 277 -3.49 -1.41 18.31
N LEU A 278 -3.53 -1.80 17.04
CA LEU A 278 -3.28 -0.89 15.93
C LEU A 278 -4.62 -0.44 15.35
N HIS A 279 -4.91 0.86 15.43
CA HIS A 279 -6.02 1.48 14.71
C HIS A 279 -5.48 2.05 13.40
N ILE A 280 -5.67 1.30 12.30
CA ILE A 280 -5.04 1.56 11.02
C ILE A 280 -6.03 2.21 10.07
N TYR A 281 -5.64 3.36 9.53
CA TYR A 281 -6.36 4.07 8.48
C TYR A 281 -5.71 3.76 7.11
N ASP A 282 -6.41 3.04 6.22
CA ASP A 282 -6.04 2.88 4.81
C ASP A 282 -6.73 3.95 3.95
N VAL A 283 -6.00 4.43 2.94
CA VAL A 283 -6.42 5.53 2.07
C VAL A 283 -6.06 5.28 0.62
N GLY A 284 -6.92 5.75 -0.29
CA GLY A 284 -6.63 5.67 -1.72
C GLY A 284 -5.29 6.31 -2.08
N GLY A 285 -4.42 5.56 -2.78
CA GLY A 285 -3.07 6.01 -3.16
C GLY A 285 -3.00 6.94 -4.38
N GLN A 286 -4.06 6.96 -5.18
CA GLN A 286 -4.19 7.75 -6.40
C GLN A 286 -4.22 9.25 -6.10
N ARG A 287 -3.79 10.08 -7.06
CA ARG A 287 -3.68 11.54 -6.90
C ARG A 287 -5.00 12.22 -6.55
N SER A 288 -6.12 11.71 -7.07
CA SER A 288 -7.50 12.11 -6.75
C SER A 288 -7.82 12.03 -5.25
N GLU A 289 -7.36 10.95 -4.61
CA GLU A 289 -7.74 10.55 -3.25
C GLU A 289 -6.97 11.30 -2.17
N ARG A 290 -5.77 11.81 -2.48
CA ARG A 290 -4.86 12.40 -1.47
C ARG A 290 -5.39 13.65 -0.78
N LYS A 291 -6.39 14.32 -1.37
CA LYS A 291 -7.12 15.44 -0.74
C LYS A 291 -7.92 14.99 0.49
N LYS A 292 -8.36 13.72 0.55
CA LYS A 292 -9.12 13.14 1.66
C LYS A 292 -8.23 12.79 2.86
N TRP A 293 -6.93 12.57 2.64
CA TRP A 293 -5.99 12.08 3.65
C TRP A 293 -5.91 12.98 4.90
N ILE A 294 -6.02 14.31 4.73
CA ILE A 294 -5.94 15.28 5.83
C ILE A 294 -6.93 15.00 6.97
N HIS A 295 -8.07 14.35 6.69
CA HIS A 295 -9.09 14.02 7.68
C HIS A 295 -8.66 12.98 8.72
N CYS A 296 -7.56 12.24 8.49
CA CYS A 296 -7.05 11.26 9.44
C CYS A 296 -5.67 11.61 10.04
N PHE A 297 -5.06 12.74 9.66
CA PHE A 297 -3.68 13.12 10.05
C PHE A 297 -3.49 13.50 11.53
N ASP A 298 -4.55 13.84 12.25
CA ASP A 298 -4.45 14.26 13.65
C ASP A 298 -4.04 13.10 14.57
N ASN A 299 -3.11 13.35 15.50
CA ASN A 299 -2.61 12.40 16.50
C ASN A 299 -2.14 11.03 15.94
N VAL A 300 -1.47 11.00 14.78
CA VAL A 300 -0.88 9.78 14.20
C VAL A 300 0.45 9.42 14.87
N THR A 301 0.51 8.26 15.52
CA THR A 301 1.72 7.74 16.19
C THR A 301 2.70 7.11 15.21
N LEU A 302 2.18 6.34 14.24
CA LEU A 302 2.96 5.61 13.25
C LEU A 302 2.45 5.84 11.82
N ILE A 303 3.35 6.02 10.87
CA ILE A 303 3.06 5.86 9.44
C ILE A 303 3.68 4.56 8.97
N ILE A 304 2.92 3.76 8.23
CA ILE A 304 3.47 2.71 7.36
C ILE A 304 3.44 3.28 5.93
N PHE A 305 4.60 3.53 5.33
CA PHE A 305 4.70 4.05 3.96
C PHE A 305 5.13 2.93 3.01
N CYS A 306 4.24 2.52 2.11
CA CYS A 306 4.48 1.50 1.11
C CYS A 306 5.04 2.10 -0.18
N VAL A 307 6.30 1.78 -0.47
CA VAL A 307 6.98 2.00 -1.77
C VAL A 307 6.94 0.68 -2.54
N SER A 308 6.64 0.76 -3.83
CA SER A 308 6.86 -0.34 -4.75
C SER A 308 8.28 -0.28 -5.31
N LEU A 309 9.08 -1.34 -5.11
CA LEU A 309 10.41 -1.45 -5.68
C LEU A 309 10.36 -1.66 -7.19
N SER A 310 9.39 -2.42 -7.71
CA SER A 310 9.32 -2.83 -9.12
C SER A 310 8.83 -1.73 -10.08
N GLU A 311 8.41 -0.55 -9.58
CA GLU A 311 7.79 0.53 -10.37
C GLU A 311 8.78 1.62 -10.84
N TYR A 312 10.10 1.33 -10.78
CA TYR A 312 11.17 2.27 -11.16
C TYR A 312 11.18 2.68 -12.64
N ASP A 313 10.67 1.81 -13.51
CA ASP A 313 10.62 1.94 -14.97
C ASP A 313 9.26 2.41 -15.51
N GLN A 314 8.21 2.41 -14.67
CA GLN A 314 6.81 2.55 -15.10
C GLN A 314 6.26 3.98 -14.98
N LEU A 315 5.19 4.24 -15.73
CA LEU A 315 4.43 5.50 -15.75
C LEU A 315 3.13 5.39 -14.91
N LEU A 316 2.63 6.51 -14.39
CA LEU A 316 1.35 6.55 -13.66
C LEU A 316 0.18 6.26 -14.58
N LEU A 317 -0.87 5.62 -14.05
CA LEU A 317 -2.12 5.45 -14.79
C LEU A 317 -2.83 6.79 -15.00
N GLU A 318 -2.78 7.68 -13.99
CA GLU A 318 -3.40 9.01 -14.08
C GLU A 318 -2.61 10.02 -14.94
N ASP A 319 -1.36 9.72 -15.30
CA ASP A 319 -0.42 10.67 -15.90
C ASP A 319 0.73 9.95 -16.63
N GLN A 320 0.61 9.79 -17.94
CA GLN A 320 1.56 9.04 -18.77
C GLN A 320 2.90 9.77 -19.02
N ASP A 321 3.05 11.03 -18.56
CA ASP A 321 4.33 11.76 -18.62
C ASP A 321 5.11 11.65 -17.28
N GLN A 322 4.59 10.94 -16.28
CA GLN A 322 5.18 10.89 -14.93
C GLN A 322 5.53 9.46 -14.48
N ASN A 323 6.82 9.28 -14.13
CA ASN A 323 7.34 8.03 -13.59
C ASN A 323 6.79 7.75 -12.17
N ARG A 324 6.30 6.52 -11.94
CA ARG A 324 5.65 6.10 -10.68
C ARG A 324 6.57 6.19 -9.47
N PHE A 325 7.83 5.79 -9.61
CA PHE A 325 8.77 5.80 -8.51
C PHE A 325 9.18 7.24 -8.14
N GLN A 326 9.33 8.13 -9.13
CA GLN A 326 9.58 9.55 -8.90
C GLN A 326 8.37 10.23 -8.21
N GLU A 327 7.15 9.88 -8.59
CA GLU A 327 5.93 10.27 -7.84
C GLU A 327 5.97 9.77 -6.39
N SER A 328 6.40 8.52 -6.16
CA SER A 328 6.53 7.94 -4.81
C SER A 328 7.57 8.67 -3.94
N LEU A 329 8.71 9.10 -4.52
CA LEU A 329 9.69 9.96 -3.86
C LEU A 329 9.10 11.32 -3.49
N VAL A 330 8.40 12.00 -4.42
CA VAL A 330 7.75 13.29 -4.17
C VAL A 330 6.67 13.16 -3.08
N LEU A 331 5.87 12.09 -3.13
CA LEU A 331 4.85 11.79 -2.14
C LEU A 331 5.45 11.58 -0.74
N TYR A 332 6.54 10.83 -0.65
CA TYR A 332 7.25 10.60 0.61
C TYR A 332 7.88 11.88 1.16
N ASP A 333 8.51 12.71 0.32
CA ASP A 333 9.11 13.99 0.74
C ASP A 333 8.08 14.93 1.38
N ASN A 334 6.87 14.99 0.81
CA ASN A 334 5.75 15.75 1.35
C ASN A 334 5.23 15.16 2.68
N VAL A 335 5.27 13.83 2.84
CA VAL A 335 4.86 13.16 4.09
C VAL A 335 5.88 13.37 5.20
N VAL A 336 7.14 12.94 5.04
CA VAL A 336 8.10 12.94 6.17
C VAL A 336 8.55 14.33 6.62
N ASN A 337 8.31 15.37 5.81
CA ASN A 337 8.57 16.76 6.20
C ASN A 337 7.28 17.54 6.56
N SER A 338 6.13 16.85 6.65
CA SER A 338 4.87 17.44 7.08
C SER A 338 4.88 17.79 8.57
N ARG A 339 4.44 19.00 8.92
CA ARG A 339 4.30 19.43 10.32
C ARG A 339 3.30 18.60 11.13
N TRP A 340 2.35 17.94 10.47
CA TRP A 340 1.41 17.01 11.10
C TRP A 340 2.11 15.79 11.72
N PHE A 341 3.28 15.41 11.18
CA PHE A 341 3.98 14.17 11.53
C PHE A 341 5.28 14.41 12.29
N ALA A 342 5.46 15.60 12.88
CA ALA A 342 6.69 16.02 13.57
C ALA A 342 7.05 15.23 14.85
N ARG A 343 6.23 14.26 15.25
CA ARG A 343 6.49 13.29 16.35
C ARG A 343 6.17 11.84 15.94
N THR A 344 5.91 11.60 14.66
CA THR A 344 5.41 10.33 14.14
C THR A 344 6.59 9.47 13.68
N SER A 345 6.58 8.19 14.06
CA SER A 345 7.54 7.21 13.53
C SER A 345 7.12 6.74 12.15
N VAL A 346 8.08 6.39 11.28
CA VAL A 346 7.78 5.94 9.91
C VAL A 346 8.38 4.55 9.67
N VAL A 347 7.53 3.55 9.52
CA VAL A 347 7.90 2.25 8.93
C VAL A 347 7.88 2.40 7.42
N LEU A 348 9.02 2.14 6.77
CA LEU A 348 9.19 2.28 5.32
C LEU A 348 9.22 0.89 4.68
N PHE A 349 8.13 0.49 4.03
CA PHE A 349 8.02 -0.76 3.30
C PHE A 349 8.54 -0.61 1.88
N LEU A 350 9.64 -1.30 1.58
CA LEU A 350 10.18 -1.48 0.25
C LEU A 350 9.62 -2.79 -0.32
N ASN A 351 8.41 -2.69 -0.88
CA ASN A 351 7.56 -3.81 -1.28
C ASN A 351 7.83 -4.29 -2.71
N LYS A 352 7.29 -5.45 -3.08
CA LYS A 352 7.46 -6.12 -4.39
C LYS A 352 8.91 -6.47 -4.70
N ILE A 353 9.66 -6.92 -3.68
CA ILE A 353 11.07 -7.34 -3.81
C ILE A 353 11.25 -8.53 -4.78
N ASP A 354 10.24 -9.39 -4.90
CA ASP A 354 10.13 -10.47 -5.87
C ASP A 354 10.14 -9.94 -7.31
N LEU A 355 9.18 -9.08 -7.65
CA LEU A 355 9.07 -8.51 -8.99
C LEU A 355 10.26 -7.60 -9.33
N PHE A 356 10.84 -6.94 -8.33
CA PHE A 356 12.06 -6.15 -8.48
C PHE A 356 13.29 -7.03 -8.75
N ALA A 357 13.42 -8.17 -8.05
CA ALA A 357 14.52 -9.11 -8.23
C ALA A 357 14.54 -9.72 -9.64
N GLU A 358 13.37 -10.02 -10.20
CA GLU A 358 13.20 -10.45 -11.58
C GLU A 358 13.48 -9.30 -12.57
N LYS A 359 12.83 -8.14 -12.37
CA LYS A 359 12.89 -7.03 -13.33
C LYS A 359 14.30 -6.46 -13.48
N ILE A 360 15.09 -6.34 -12.41
CA ILE A 360 16.44 -5.75 -12.48
C ILE A 360 17.43 -6.58 -13.34
N GLN A 361 17.15 -7.86 -13.60
CA GLN A 361 17.93 -8.66 -14.54
C GLN A 361 17.63 -8.29 -16.01
N LYS A 362 16.43 -7.76 -16.29
CA LYS A 362 15.93 -7.45 -17.65
C LYS A 362 15.98 -5.96 -17.98
N VAL A 363 15.69 -5.09 -17.01
CA VAL A 363 15.65 -3.63 -17.15
C VAL A 363 16.64 -3.01 -16.16
N PRO A 364 17.86 -2.63 -16.59
CA PRO A 364 18.87 -2.04 -15.70
C PRO A 364 18.37 -0.78 -14.99
N LEU A 365 18.64 -0.67 -13.68
CA LEU A 365 18.17 0.44 -12.85
C LEU A 365 18.86 1.76 -13.22
N GLU A 366 20.12 1.68 -13.64
CA GLU A 366 20.95 2.78 -14.13
C GLU A 366 20.33 3.55 -15.33
N ASN A 367 19.43 2.93 -16.10
CA ASN A 367 18.69 3.61 -17.18
C ASN A 367 17.76 4.71 -16.65
N TYR A 368 17.24 4.55 -15.43
CA TYR A 368 16.33 5.49 -14.76
C TYR A 368 17.03 6.26 -13.65
N PHE A 369 18.15 5.75 -13.15
CA PHE A 369 18.95 6.32 -12.07
C PHE A 369 20.44 6.37 -12.46
N PRO A 370 20.89 7.34 -13.27
CA PRO A 370 22.28 7.39 -13.75
C PRO A 370 23.34 7.57 -12.65
N ASP A 371 22.95 7.93 -11.42
CA ASP A 371 23.81 7.94 -10.23
C ASP A 371 23.95 6.58 -9.52
N TYR A 372 23.24 5.54 -9.99
CA TYR A 372 23.36 4.16 -9.50
C TYR A 372 24.49 3.40 -10.23
N THR A 373 25.34 2.73 -9.46
CA THR A 373 26.53 2.00 -9.96
C THR A 373 26.62 0.55 -9.46
N GLY A 374 25.57 0.03 -8.83
CA GLY A 374 25.57 -1.33 -8.26
C GLY A 374 25.27 -2.46 -9.26
N GLY A 375 24.78 -2.13 -10.46
CA GLY A 375 24.34 -3.08 -11.48
C GLY A 375 23.16 -3.96 -11.02
N GLN A 376 23.05 -5.16 -11.58
CA GLN A 376 21.95 -6.11 -11.36
C GLN A 376 21.90 -6.75 -9.95
N ASP A 377 22.71 -6.27 -9.00
CA ASP A 377 22.71 -6.72 -7.60
C ASP A 377 21.50 -6.16 -6.84
N ILE A 378 20.52 -7.02 -6.63
CA ILE A 378 19.25 -6.74 -5.93
C ILE A 378 19.47 -6.06 -4.57
N ASN A 379 20.51 -6.46 -3.82
CA ASN A 379 20.79 -5.90 -2.49
C ASN A 379 21.42 -4.52 -2.57
N LYS A 380 22.30 -4.26 -3.55
CA LYS A 380 22.82 -2.91 -3.80
C LYS A 380 21.71 -1.98 -4.29
N ALA A 381 20.85 -2.47 -5.18
CA ALA A 381 19.75 -1.72 -5.76
C ALA A 381 18.69 -1.34 -4.71
N ALA A 382 18.25 -2.29 -3.88
CA ALA A 382 17.33 -2.02 -2.78
C ALA A 382 17.92 -1.05 -1.73
N LYS A 383 19.22 -1.17 -1.42
CA LYS A 383 19.93 -0.22 -0.53
C LYS A 383 20.07 1.17 -1.13
N TYR A 384 20.29 1.27 -2.45
CA TYR A 384 20.31 2.53 -3.17
C TYR A 384 18.93 3.21 -3.15
N ILE A 385 17.86 2.45 -3.42
CA ILE A 385 16.48 2.94 -3.30
C ILE A 385 16.19 3.41 -1.87
N LEU A 386 16.54 2.62 -0.84
CA LEU A 386 16.42 3.03 0.56
C LEU A 386 17.13 4.36 0.83
N TRP A 387 18.36 4.53 0.33
CA TRP A 387 19.14 5.76 0.46
C TRP A 387 18.47 6.96 -0.23
N ARG A 388 17.83 6.78 -1.39
CA ARG A 388 17.03 7.84 -2.06
C ARG A 388 15.89 8.31 -1.16
N PHE A 389 15.16 7.40 -0.52
CA PHE A 389 14.07 7.74 0.41
C PHE A 389 14.58 8.37 1.72
N VAL A 390 15.57 7.77 2.38
CA VAL A 390 16.12 8.27 3.66
C VAL A 390 16.66 9.71 3.51
N ARG A 391 17.26 10.06 2.37
CA ARG A 391 17.76 11.42 2.10
C ARG A 391 16.68 12.52 2.02
N LEU A 392 15.40 12.16 1.91
CA LEU A 392 14.29 13.12 1.89
C LEU A 392 13.84 13.52 3.32
N ASN A 393 14.22 12.75 4.34
CA ASN A 393 13.85 12.99 5.75
C ASN A 393 14.65 14.16 6.36
N ARG A 394 14.27 15.40 6.04
CA ARG A 394 14.88 16.62 6.59
C ARG A 394 14.36 16.96 7.98
N ALA A 395 13.20 16.42 8.36
CA ALA A 395 12.62 16.52 9.70
C ALA A 395 13.31 15.62 10.75
N ASN A 396 14.15 14.66 10.32
CA ASN A 396 14.80 13.67 11.18
C ASN A 396 13.82 12.78 11.95
N LEU A 397 12.70 12.37 11.32
CA LEU A 397 11.80 11.36 11.88
C LEU A 397 12.51 10.01 12.00
N ASN A 398 12.08 9.18 12.97
CA ASN A 398 12.58 7.80 13.08
C ASN A 398 12.08 6.96 11.90
N ILE A 399 12.99 6.48 11.04
CA ILE A 399 12.66 5.65 9.87
C ILE A 399 13.08 4.19 10.13
N TYR A 400 12.13 3.27 10.02
CA TYR A 400 12.32 1.82 10.21
C TYR A 400 12.08 1.10 8.87
N PRO A 401 13.13 0.84 8.07
CA PRO A 401 12.97 0.29 6.73
C PRO A 401 12.91 -1.24 6.71
N HIS A 402 11.91 -1.80 6.03
CA HIS A 402 11.76 -3.23 5.82
C HIS A 402 11.59 -3.53 4.33
N VAL A 403 12.35 -4.51 3.84
CA VAL A 403 12.15 -5.07 2.49
C VAL A 403 11.05 -6.12 2.57
N THR A 404 10.02 -5.97 1.75
CA THR A 404 8.76 -6.73 1.88
C THR A 404 8.30 -7.37 0.58
N GLN A 405 7.59 -8.49 0.73
CA GLN A 405 6.77 -9.10 -0.30
C GLN A 405 5.37 -9.24 0.30
N ALA A 406 4.49 -8.26 0.05
CA ALA A 406 3.15 -8.22 0.68
C ALA A 406 2.28 -9.45 0.37
N THR A 407 2.61 -10.20 -0.69
CA THR A 407 1.96 -11.46 -1.08
C THR A 407 2.48 -12.69 -0.31
N ASP A 408 3.57 -12.60 0.47
CA ASP A 408 4.08 -13.66 1.35
C ASP A 408 3.76 -13.38 2.83
N THR A 409 2.85 -14.18 3.38
CA THR A 409 2.44 -14.12 4.79
C THR A 409 3.59 -14.42 5.76
N SER A 410 4.61 -15.19 5.36
CA SER A 410 5.78 -15.49 6.20
C SER A 410 6.70 -14.28 6.33
N ASN A 411 7.02 -13.61 5.22
CA ASN A 411 7.74 -12.33 5.21
C ASN A 411 7.02 -11.28 6.06
N ILE A 412 5.72 -11.08 5.82
CA ILE A 412 4.96 -10.02 6.50
C ILE A 412 4.77 -10.33 8.01
N LYS A 413 4.64 -11.59 8.41
CA LYS A 413 4.62 -12.00 9.83
C LYS A 413 5.91 -11.65 10.57
N LEU A 414 7.07 -11.85 9.94
CA LEU A 414 8.36 -11.48 10.53
C LEU A 414 8.54 -9.95 10.62
N VAL A 415 8.05 -9.22 9.60
CA VAL A 415 8.11 -7.76 9.57
C VAL A 415 7.22 -7.13 10.65
N PHE A 416 5.97 -7.60 10.84
CA PHE A 416 5.12 -7.09 11.91
C PHE A 416 5.59 -7.47 13.32
N ALA A 417 6.30 -8.59 13.48
CA ALA A 417 6.96 -8.89 14.76
C ALA A 417 8.02 -7.83 15.11
N ALA A 418 8.88 -7.45 14.16
CA ALA A 418 9.88 -6.39 14.36
C ALA A 418 9.25 -5.00 14.57
N ILE A 419 8.14 -4.69 13.90
CA ILE A 419 7.38 -3.44 14.14
C ILE A 419 6.80 -3.42 15.55
N LYS A 420 6.22 -4.53 16.03
CA LYS A 420 5.68 -4.65 17.39
C LYS A 420 6.75 -4.44 18.45
N GLU A 421 7.93 -5.04 18.27
CA GLU A 421 9.09 -4.85 19.15
C GLU A 421 9.54 -3.38 19.17
N THR A 422 9.68 -2.76 18.00
CA THR A 422 10.03 -1.34 17.83
C THR A 422 9.03 -0.38 18.49
N LEU A 423 7.72 -0.63 18.33
CA LEU A 423 6.67 0.17 18.97
C LEU A 423 6.75 0.06 20.50
N LEU A 424 6.82 -1.16 21.03
CA LEU A 424 6.89 -1.40 22.47
C LEU A 424 8.13 -0.77 23.10
N GLU A 425 9.28 -0.84 22.44
CA GLU A 425 10.50 -0.12 22.84
C GLU A 425 10.28 1.40 22.93
N ASN A 426 9.59 2.00 21.97
CA ASN A 426 9.37 3.44 21.94
C ASN A 426 8.39 3.88 23.05
N THR A 427 7.30 3.13 23.30
CA THR A 427 6.44 3.34 24.46
C THR A 427 7.20 3.25 25.79
N LEU A 428 8.11 2.28 25.93
CA LEU A 428 8.91 2.11 27.15
C LEU A 428 9.87 3.28 27.40
N LYS A 429 10.41 3.89 26.33
CA LYS A 429 11.23 5.12 26.39
C LYS A 429 10.36 6.34 26.74
N ASP A 430 9.24 6.53 26.04
CA ASP A 430 8.33 7.67 26.26
C ASP A 430 7.65 7.64 27.64
N SER A 431 7.49 6.46 28.25
CA SER A 431 7.01 6.28 29.63
C SER A 431 8.11 6.41 30.70
N GLY A 432 9.38 6.60 30.31
CA GLY A 432 10.51 6.77 31.23
C GLY A 432 10.91 5.49 31.98
N VAL A 433 10.67 4.32 31.38
CA VAL A 433 11.01 2.99 31.92
C VAL A 433 12.37 2.49 31.41
N LEU A 434 12.88 3.09 30.33
CA LEU A 434 14.19 2.83 29.70
C LEU A 434 15.03 4.11 29.60
#